data_AF-J4WAA8-F1
#
_entry.id   AF-J4WAA8-F1
#
_cell.length_a   1.000
_cell.length_b   1.000
_cell.length_c   1.000
_cell.angle_alpha   90.00
_cell.angle_beta   90.00
_cell.angle_gamma   90.00
#
_symmetry.space_group_name_H-M   'P 1'
#
loop_
_entity.id
_entity.type
_entity.pdbx_description
1 polymer ?
#
loop_
_entity_poly.entity_id
_entity_poly.type
_entity_poly.pdbx_seq_one_letter_code
_entity_poly.pdbx_strand_id
1 'polypeptide(L)'
;MKKKMAFLLVLFMLMSGFSGCQSKKDGLSKGSLDADAKKTQETQEKKNSDKASLGKEDAKSDQKQISQKSVNKVSKDDIKEKEAEVLKIYSPLLDEYHKIVSNYSEDFAQDYEVDDDKIGVFEYLWTNSSDNPVLFGYCLEDFNKDGVLELVISTPKKQENGEYRSENILALYTISNDEVKPVIIGSSRDSHCYLGDGKFYNLRSLGGLYYANGVYKLSKDAQKMEYIDFYFSDEKEPSSGIITYYHNNTGVMDKSVSEELNISEDEFWKIDEKFLKQAKPLKFTLFSDYEEGQYSGLPLSIANSKKEELDYVYDYDSFRAEDKKYPVKATLQAKKDYTDLKILELEYVGQDKKDNPKFSTKVVYEAGEFPSARPFILGMKFLGSIPNNGISFVDENGKTRYFMIYESSKDGSLLLSEF
;
A
#
# COMPACT_ATOMS: atom_id res chain seq x y z
N MET A 1 -10.52 19.35 29.83
CA MET A 1 -11.81 18.67 29.56
C MET A 1 -11.86 18.37 28.07
N LYS A 2 -11.35 17.20 27.65
CA LYS A 2 -11.38 16.75 26.25
C LYS A 2 -12.68 15.96 26.04
N LYS A 3 -13.44 16.32 25.01
CA LYS A 3 -14.68 15.64 24.62
C LYS A 3 -14.32 14.22 24.19
N LYS A 4 -14.75 13.21 24.95
CA LYS A 4 -14.84 11.84 24.47
C LYS A 4 -15.93 11.83 23.39
N MET A 5 -15.57 11.64 22.13
CA MET A 5 -16.55 11.31 21.10
C MET A 5 -16.96 9.86 21.35
N ALA A 6 -18.19 9.67 21.84
CA ALA A 6 -18.79 8.37 21.93
C ALA A 6 -19.08 7.88 20.51
N PHE A 7 -18.49 6.75 20.13
CA PHE A 7 -18.84 6.03 18.91
C PHE A 7 -20.31 5.64 18.98
N LEU A 8 -21.11 6.11 18.03
CA LEU A 8 -22.49 5.71 17.87
C LEU A 8 -22.50 4.29 17.28
N LEU A 9 -22.93 3.33 18.09
CA LEU A 9 -23.29 1.97 17.70
C LEU A 9 -24.27 2.00 16.52
N VAL A 10 -23.80 1.70 15.31
CA VAL A 10 -24.68 1.34 14.19
C VAL A 10 -24.74 -0.19 14.13
N LEU A 11 -25.73 -0.73 14.81
CA LEU A 11 -26.09 -2.15 14.76
C LEU A 11 -26.88 -2.41 13.46
N PHE A 12 -26.26 -2.98 12.42
CA PHE A 12 -27.00 -3.48 11.26
C PHE A 12 -27.21 -5.00 11.37
N MET A 13 -28.46 -5.39 11.58
CA MET A 13 -28.94 -6.76 11.42
C MET A 13 -28.77 -7.21 9.97
N LEU A 14 -28.01 -8.30 9.77
CA LEU A 14 -28.09 -9.15 8.59
C LEU A 14 -29.47 -9.82 8.54
N MET A 15 -30.41 -9.22 7.80
CA MET A 15 -31.60 -9.94 7.34
C MET A 15 -31.25 -10.61 6.02
N SER A 16 -30.76 -11.83 6.10
CA SER A 16 -30.68 -12.76 4.99
C SER A 16 -32.09 -13.10 4.50
N GLY A 17 -32.54 -12.41 3.46
CA GLY A 17 -33.74 -12.75 2.71
C GLY A 17 -33.49 -13.98 1.83
N PHE A 18 -33.45 -15.17 2.42
CA PHE A 18 -33.71 -16.40 1.68
C PHE A 18 -35.22 -16.51 1.44
N SER A 19 -35.67 -16.17 0.24
CA SER A 19 -36.91 -16.71 -0.32
C SER A 19 -36.55 -17.70 -1.40
N GLY A 20 -36.79 -18.97 -1.10
CA GLY A 20 -36.40 -20.09 -1.94
C GLY A 20 -37.30 -20.31 -3.15
N CYS A 21 -36.76 -21.09 -4.08
CA CYS A 21 -37.55 -22.02 -4.86
C CYS A 21 -36.86 -23.39 -4.82
N GLN A 22 -37.33 -24.25 -3.93
CA GLN A 22 -37.17 -25.70 -4.04
C GLN A 22 -37.99 -26.18 -5.25
N SER A 23 -37.34 -26.80 -6.23
CA SER A 23 -38.02 -27.71 -7.16
C SER A 23 -37.50 -29.13 -6.96
N LYS A 24 -38.46 -30.00 -6.64
CA LYS A 24 -38.36 -31.44 -6.39
C LYS A 24 -37.59 -32.18 -7.49
N LYS A 25 -36.76 -33.13 -7.06
CA LYS A 25 -36.30 -34.26 -7.87
C LYS A 25 -37.38 -35.33 -7.87
N ASP A 26 -37.84 -35.71 -9.05
CA ASP A 26 -38.47 -37.00 -9.30
C ASP A 26 -37.84 -37.65 -10.55
N GLY A 27 -37.35 -38.88 -10.37
CA GLY A 27 -37.65 -40.02 -11.24
C GLY A 27 -37.11 -40.09 -12.68
N LEU A 28 -36.09 -40.94 -12.85
CA LEU A 28 -35.87 -41.93 -13.93
C LEU A 28 -36.32 -41.65 -15.38
N SER A 29 -35.36 -41.73 -16.32
CA SER A 29 -35.32 -42.81 -17.33
C SER A 29 -33.96 -42.86 -18.07
N LYS A 30 -33.45 -44.07 -18.28
CA LYS A 30 -32.28 -44.42 -19.10
C LYS A 30 -32.76 -45.12 -20.38
N GLY A 31 -32.01 -44.90 -21.47
CA GLY A 31 -31.89 -45.79 -22.65
C GLY A 31 -32.84 -45.44 -23.81
N SER A 32 -32.50 -45.60 -25.09
CA SER A 32 -31.29 -46.05 -25.82
C SER A 32 -31.61 -46.00 -27.34
N LEU A 33 -30.57 -46.10 -28.19
CA LEU A 33 -30.56 -46.47 -29.65
C LEU A 33 -30.98 -45.35 -30.63
N ASP A 34 -30.44 -45.22 -31.85
CA ASP A 34 -29.25 -45.71 -32.57
C ASP A 34 -29.12 -44.77 -33.80
N ALA A 35 -27.91 -44.36 -34.17
CA ALA A 35 -27.26 -44.58 -35.48
C ALA A 35 -27.80 -43.76 -36.68
N ASP A 36 -26.95 -42.96 -37.33
CA ASP A 36 -26.18 -43.40 -38.51
C ASP A 36 -25.34 -42.29 -39.21
N ALA A 37 -24.20 -42.74 -39.74
CA ALA A 37 -23.48 -42.37 -40.97
C ALA A 37 -22.93 -40.94 -41.28
N LYS A 38 -21.58 -40.88 -41.29
CA LYS A 38 -20.63 -40.49 -42.39
C LYS A 38 -20.84 -39.13 -43.11
N LYS A 39 -19.79 -38.32 -43.38
CA LYS A 39 -18.57 -38.69 -44.15
C LYS A 39 -17.52 -37.55 -44.11
N THR A 40 -16.26 -37.96 -44.06
CA THR A 40 -14.99 -37.22 -44.18
C THR A 40 -14.73 -36.73 -45.61
N GLN A 41 -13.95 -35.65 -45.80
CA GLN A 41 -12.68 -35.70 -46.54
C GLN A 41 -11.85 -34.40 -46.46
N GLU A 42 -10.57 -34.58 -46.12
CA GLU A 42 -9.43 -33.67 -46.30
C GLU A 42 -9.13 -33.44 -47.80
N THR A 43 -8.33 -32.42 -48.13
CA THR A 43 -7.09 -32.57 -48.92
C THR A 43 -6.21 -31.32 -48.75
N GLN A 44 -4.93 -31.55 -48.40
CA GLN A 44 -3.81 -30.61 -48.51
C GLN A 44 -3.22 -30.66 -49.92
N GLU A 45 -2.63 -29.56 -50.42
CA GLU A 45 -1.47 -29.67 -51.30
C GLU A 45 -0.47 -28.51 -51.16
N LYS A 46 0.80 -28.92 -51.05
CA LYS A 46 2.10 -28.21 -51.16
C LYS A 46 2.33 -27.83 -52.65
N LYS A 47 3.27 -26.99 -53.12
CA LYS A 47 4.63 -26.59 -52.72
C LYS A 47 5.18 -25.57 -53.74
N ASN A 48 6.17 -24.77 -53.32
CA ASN A 48 7.33 -24.22 -54.07
C ASN A 48 7.05 -23.32 -55.30
N SER A 49 7.95 -22.45 -55.76
CA SER A 49 9.15 -21.73 -55.32
C SER A 49 9.42 -20.75 -56.48
N ASP A 50 10.13 -19.64 -56.26
CA ASP A 50 11.33 -19.29 -57.04
C ASP A 50 11.87 -17.90 -56.68
N LYS A 51 13.20 -17.88 -56.51
CA LYS A 51 14.07 -16.72 -56.37
C LYS A 51 14.49 -16.25 -57.77
N ALA A 52 14.58 -14.94 -57.96
CA ALA A 52 15.62 -14.35 -58.82
C ALA A 52 15.95 -12.93 -58.34
N SER A 53 17.24 -12.63 -58.31
CA SER A 53 17.88 -11.40 -57.86
C SER A 53 18.49 -10.63 -59.03
N LEU A 54 18.67 -9.32 -58.85
CA LEU A 54 19.82 -8.45 -59.25
C LEU A 54 19.45 -7.20 -60.07
N GLY A 55 19.99 -6.05 -59.65
CA GLY A 55 20.16 -4.84 -60.45
C GLY A 55 20.25 -3.55 -59.63
N LYS A 56 21.45 -2.98 -59.48
CA LYS A 56 21.79 -1.69 -58.85
C LYS A 56 21.65 -0.53 -59.85
N GLU A 57 21.37 0.69 -59.38
CA GLU A 57 22.27 1.88 -59.46
C GLU A 57 21.59 3.21 -59.04
N ASP A 58 22.22 3.86 -58.05
CA ASP A 58 22.47 5.28 -57.77
C ASP A 58 21.51 6.41 -58.18
N ALA A 59 21.09 7.19 -57.17
CA ALA A 59 21.05 8.65 -57.23
C ALA A 59 21.19 9.27 -55.83
N LYS A 60 22.24 10.06 -55.64
CA LYS A 60 22.44 10.96 -54.49
C LYS A 60 21.52 12.17 -54.61
N SER A 61 20.89 12.57 -53.50
CA SER A 61 20.67 14.00 -53.22
C SER A 61 20.70 14.26 -51.73
N ASP A 62 21.62 15.14 -51.33
CA ASP A 62 21.80 15.65 -49.98
C ASP A 62 20.53 16.32 -49.44
N GLN A 63 20.18 16.06 -48.17
CA GLN A 63 19.62 17.08 -47.29
C GLN A 63 19.74 16.70 -45.80
N LYS A 64 20.72 17.37 -45.17
CA LYS A 64 20.64 18.06 -43.88
C LYS A 64 20.22 17.24 -42.64
N GLN A 65 21.24 16.99 -41.80
CA GLN A 65 21.13 16.73 -40.37
C GLN A 65 20.04 17.57 -39.70
N ILE A 66 19.06 16.89 -39.12
CA ILE A 66 18.39 17.35 -37.90
C ILE A 66 18.78 16.33 -36.84
N SER A 67 19.67 16.75 -35.95
CA SER A 67 20.05 16.00 -34.76
C SER A 67 18.79 15.66 -33.96
N GLN A 68 18.40 14.40 -33.95
CA GLN A 68 17.53 13.87 -32.92
C GLN A 68 18.24 14.07 -31.58
N LYS A 69 17.73 15.01 -30.78
CA LYS A 69 17.98 15.03 -29.34
C LYS A 69 17.70 13.63 -28.84
N SER A 70 18.76 12.95 -28.41
CA SER A 70 18.69 11.68 -27.70
C SER A 70 17.71 11.87 -26.53
N VAL A 71 16.56 11.20 -26.62
CA VAL A 71 15.74 10.93 -25.44
C VAL A 71 16.63 10.10 -24.53
N ASN A 72 17.08 10.68 -23.42
CA ASN A 72 17.83 9.96 -22.40
C ASN A 72 17.00 8.75 -21.99
N LYS A 73 17.49 7.57 -22.33
CA LYS A 73 16.91 6.30 -21.89
C LYS A 73 17.26 6.18 -20.41
N VAL A 74 16.30 6.47 -19.54
CA VAL A 74 16.43 6.33 -18.08
C VAL A 74 16.94 4.92 -17.79
N SER A 75 18.04 4.81 -17.06
CA SER A 75 18.66 3.52 -16.77
C SER A 75 17.81 2.75 -15.75
N LYS A 76 17.92 1.41 -15.70
CA LYS A 76 17.24 0.61 -14.67
C LYS A 76 17.73 0.96 -13.26
N ASP A 77 18.97 1.43 -13.15
CA ASP A 77 19.58 1.80 -11.87
C ASP A 77 19.03 3.15 -11.41
N ASP A 78 18.80 4.10 -12.32
CA ASP A 78 18.18 5.40 -12.03
C ASP A 78 16.73 5.22 -11.50
N ILE A 79 15.98 4.25 -12.04
CA ILE A 79 14.61 3.95 -11.57
C ILE A 79 14.64 3.40 -10.15
N LYS A 80 15.56 2.45 -9.86
CA LYS A 80 15.69 1.88 -8.52
C LYS A 80 16.14 2.90 -7.50
N GLU A 81 17.05 3.80 -7.87
CA GLU A 81 17.50 4.88 -7.00
C GLU A 81 16.34 5.82 -6.66
N LYS A 82 15.56 6.22 -7.67
CA LYS A 82 14.35 7.04 -7.48
C LYS A 82 13.30 6.34 -6.60
N GLU A 83 13.03 5.05 -6.84
CA GLU A 83 12.13 4.26 -5.99
C GLU A 83 12.63 4.24 -4.54
N ALA A 84 13.94 4.01 -4.33
CA ALA A 84 14.53 3.97 -3.00
C ALA A 84 14.47 5.32 -2.27
N GLU A 85 14.61 6.43 -2.97
CA GLU A 85 14.44 7.77 -2.39
C GLU A 85 12.98 8.04 -1.98
N VAL A 86 12.02 7.71 -2.85
CA VAL A 86 10.60 7.88 -2.56
C VAL A 86 10.15 6.99 -1.40
N LEU A 87 10.67 5.76 -1.32
CA LEU A 87 10.38 4.84 -0.20
C LEU A 87 10.84 5.41 1.15
N LYS A 88 11.89 6.25 1.20
CA LYS A 88 12.28 6.94 2.45
C LYS A 88 11.21 7.91 2.93
N ILE A 89 10.54 8.59 1.99
CA ILE A 89 9.48 9.56 2.32
C ILE A 89 8.23 8.80 2.80
N TYR A 90 7.89 7.69 2.16
CA TYR A 90 6.74 6.85 2.55
C TYR A 90 7.00 5.92 3.72
N SER A 91 8.25 5.77 4.18
CA SER A 91 8.60 4.76 5.20
C SER A 91 7.77 4.87 6.48
N PRO A 92 7.50 6.06 7.05
CA PRO A 92 6.71 6.14 8.29
C PRO A 92 5.30 5.58 8.11
N LEU A 93 4.70 5.82 6.94
CA LEU A 93 3.38 5.32 6.58
C LEU A 93 3.40 3.79 6.37
N LEU A 94 4.44 3.27 5.70
CA LEU A 94 4.61 1.83 5.50
C LEU A 94 4.86 1.08 6.81
N ASP A 95 5.64 1.66 7.73
CA ASP A 95 5.86 1.11 9.08
C ASP A 95 4.54 1.03 9.85
N GLU A 96 3.71 2.07 9.78
CA GLU A 96 2.39 2.09 10.43
C GLU A 96 1.43 1.05 9.84
N TYR A 97 1.34 0.93 8.51
CA TYR A 97 0.52 -0.12 7.88
C TYR A 97 1.02 -1.53 8.21
N HIS A 98 2.33 -1.75 8.18
CA HIS A 98 2.93 -3.03 8.59
C HIS A 98 2.57 -3.35 10.04
N LYS A 99 2.67 -2.37 10.95
CA LYS A 99 2.28 -2.53 12.35
C LYS A 99 0.80 -2.92 12.50
N ILE A 100 -0.11 -2.26 11.80
CA ILE A 100 -1.55 -2.57 11.84
C ILE A 100 -1.79 -4.00 11.34
N VAL A 101 -1.26 -4.36 10.17
CA VAL A 101 -1.48 -5.66 9.55
C VAL A 101 -0.88 -6.79 10.38
N SER A 102 0.33 -6.62 10.90
CA SER A 102 1.06 -7.68 11.62
C SER A 102 0.57 -7.91 13.05
N ASN A 103 -0.07 -6.91 13.68
CA ASN A 103 -0.53 -7.01 15.06
C ASN A 103 -2.06 -7.06 15.21
N TYR A 104 -2.80 -7.10 14.10
CA TYR A 104 -4.25 -7.05 14.15
C TYR A 104 -4.85 -8.18 15.00
N SER A 105 -5.68 -7.79 15.96
CA SER A 105 -6.50 -8.65 16.80
C SER A 105 -7.70 -7.84 17.29
N GLU A 106 -8.74 -8.48 17.81
CA GLU A 106 -9.89 -7.77 18.38
C GLU A 106 -9.49 -6.86 19.56
N ASP A 107 -8.51 -7.28 20.36
CA ASP A 107 -7.97 -6.49 21.47
C ASP A 107 -7.16 -5.30 20.95
N PHE A 108 -6.28 -5.52 19.97
CA PHE A 108 -5.56 -4.44 19.29
C PHE A 108 -6.54 -3.41 18.71
N ALA A 109 -7.62 -3.89 18.10
CA ALA A 109 -8.61 -3.04 17.46
C ALA A 109 -9.39 -2.14 18.44
N GLN A 110 -9.55 -2.56 19.70
CA GLN A 110 -10.27 -1.75 20.71
C GLN A 110 -9.45 -0.56 21.20
N ASP A 111 -8.12 -0.72 21.29
CA ASP A 111 -7.23 0.27 21.89
C ASP A 111 -6.50 1.14 20.85
N TYR A 112 -6.50 0.73 19.58
CA TYR A 112 -5.78 1.43 18.53
C TYR A 112 -6.58 2.59 17.93
N GLU A 113 -6.06 3.82 18.07
CA GLU A 113 -6.61 5.01 17.41
C GLU A 113 -6.22 4.99 15.92
N VAL A 114 -7.19 4.65 15.07
CA VAL A 114 -7.02 4.57 13.62
C VAL A 114 -7.22 5.96 13.00
N ASP A 115 -6.21 6.45 12.27
CA ASP A 115 -6.35 7.66 11.47
C ASP A 115 -7.34 7.43 10.32
N ASP A 116 -8.08 8.47 9.92
CA ASP A 116 -9.14 8.40 8.89
C ASP A 116 -8.66 7.78 7.57
N ASP A 117 -7.40 7.98 7.20
CA ASP A 117 -6.80 7.48 5.95
C ASP A 117 -6.41 5.99 6.00
N LYS A 118 -6.52 5.35 7.17
CA LYS A 118 -6.19 3.93 7.41
C LYS A 118 -7.42 3.09 7.69
N ILE A 119 -8.59 3.72 7.78
CA ILE A 119 -9.85 3.04 8.13
C ILE A 119 -10.16 1.87 7.17
N GLY A 120 -9.83 2.00 5.89
CA GLY A 120 -10.08 0.96 4.90
C GLY A 120 -9.35 -0.35 5.18
N VAL A 121 -8.08 -0.28 5.61
CA VAL A 121 -7.29 -1.46 6.02
C VAL A 121 -7.88 -2.08 7.28
N PHE A 122 -8.25 -1.25 8.25
CA PHE A 122 -8.80 -1.69 9.51
C PHE A 122 -10.17 -2.37 9.36
N GLU A 123 -11.10 -1.78 8.60
CA GLU A 123 -12.40 -2.40 8.28
C GLU A 123 -12.23 -3.72 7.53
N TYR A 124 -11.27 -3.79 6.61
CA TYR A 124 -11.01 -5.00 5.85
C TYR A 124 -10.53 -6.13 6.76
N LEU A 125 -9.59 -5.83 7.66
CA LEU A 125 -9.11 -6.76 8.68
C LEU A 125 -10.25 -7.20 9.60
N TRP A 126 -11.08 -6.27 10.08
CA TRP A 126 -12.24 -6.58 10.92
C TRP A 126 -13.22 -7.54 10.26
N THR A 127 -13.49 -7.33 8.97
CA THR A 127 -14.49 -8.12 8.23
C THR A 127 -13.96 -9.50 7.82
N ASN A 128 -12.64 -9.66 7.67
CA ASN A 128 -12.02 -10.85 7.08
C ASN A 128 -11.05 -11.59 8.03
N SER A 129 -11.01 -11.23 9.32
CA SER A 129 -10.07 -11.78 10.30
C SER A 129 -10.28 -13.26 10.63
N SER A 130 -11.45 -13.83 10.35
CA SER A 130 -11.87 -15.12 10.93
C SER A 130 -11.46 -16.37 10.15
N ASP A 131 -11.16 -16.32 8.84
CA ASP A 131 -11.13 -17.56 8.04
C ASP A 131 -9.99 -17.70 7.00
N ASN A 132 -9.17 -16.66 6.75
CA ASN A 132 -7.96 -16.79 5.92
C ASN A 132 -6.97 -15.64 6.17
N PRO A 133 -5.65 -15.89 6.13
CA PRO A 133 -4.66 -14.81 6.14
C PRO A 133 -4.84 -13.95 4.88
N VAL A 134 -5.33 -12.74 5.06
CA VAL A 134 -5.43 -11.74 3.99
C VAL A 134 -4.02 -11.26 3.67
N LEU A 135 -3.63 -11.36 2.40
CA LEU A 135 -2.39 -10.74 1.94
C LEU A 135 -2.60 -9.24 1.85
N PHE A 136 -1.68 -8.49 2.47
CA PHE A 136 -1.53 -7.06 2.26
C PHE A 136 -0.18 -6.78 1.60
N GLY A 137 -0.16 -5.73 0.78
CA GLY A 137 1.07 -5.25 0.17
C GLY A 137 0.92 -3.84 -0.33
N TYR A 138 2.02 -3.31 -0.83
CA TYR A 138 2.08 -1.98 -1.40
C TYR A 138 2.75 -1.98 -2.78
N CYS A 139 2.46 -0.97 -3.59
CA CYS A 139 3.16 -0.73 -4.85
C CYS A 139 3.47 0.76 -5.04
N LEU A 140 4.50 1.04 -5.83
CA LEU A 140 4.86 2.37 -6.32
C LEU A 140 4.71 2.43 -7.83
N GLU A 141 3.97 3.41 -8.33
CA GLU A 141 3.79 3.65 -9.77
C GLU A 141 3.47 5.14 -9.98
N ASP A 142 3.90 5.71 -11.11
CA ASP A 142 3.53 7.08 -11.54
C ASP A 142 2.26 6.98 -12.40
N PHE A 143 1.09 7.02 -11.74
CA PHE A 143 -0.19 6.75 -12.39
C PHE A 143 -0.66 7.92 -13.26
N ASN A 144 -0.37 9.16 -12.86
CA ASN A 144 -0.79 10.38 -13.57
C ASN A 144 0.27 10.92 -14.54
N LYS A 145 1.47 10.33 -14.56
CA LYS A 145 2.61 10.68 -15.41
C LYS A 145 3.17 12.07 -15.12
N ASP A 146 3.13 12.50 -13.87
CA ASP A 146 3.70 13.79 -13.43
C ASP A 146 5.16 13.66 -12.96
N GLY A 147 5.68 12.43 -12.87
CA GLY A 147 7.03 12.14 -12.42
C GLY A 147 7.16 11.91 -10.92
N VAL A 148 6.07 11.95 -10.15
CA VAL A 148 6.00 11.49 -8.75
C VAL A 148 5.53 10.03 -8.75
N LEU A 149 6.05 9.22 -7.84
CA LEU A 149 5.56 7.85 -7.66
C LEU A 149 4.49 7.89 -6.56
N GLU A 150 3.29 7.40 -6.85
CA GLU A 150 2.24 7.23 -5.86
C GLU A 150 2.38 5.89 -5.12
N LEU A 151 2.07 5.91 -3.82
CA LEU A 151 1.98 4.72 -3.00
C LEU A 151 0.55 4.19 -2.98
N VAL A 152 0.38 2.92 -3.33
CA VAL A 152 -0.89 2.19 -3.17
C VAL A 152 -0.75 1.16 -2.07
N ILE A 153 -1.76 1.08 -1.20
CA ILE A 153 -1.95 0.01 -0.22
C ILE A 153 -3.15 -0.84 -0.65
N SER A 154 -2.97 -2.15 -0.74
CA SER A 154 -3.98 -3.04 -1.31
C SER A 154 -3.95 -4.43 -0.69
N THR A 155 -5.01 -5.21 -0.95
CA THR A 155 -5.05 -6.65 -0.76
C THR A 155 -4.73 -7.36 -2.08
N PRO A 156 -3.45 -7.68 -2.37
CA PRO A 156 -3.08 -8.30 -3.62
C PRO A 156 -3.51 -9.77 -3.68
N LYS A 157 -4.09 -10.18 -4.82
CA LYS A 157 -4.40 -11.58 -5.09
C LYS A 157 -3.50 -12.14 -6.17
N LYS A 158 -2.83 -13.25 -5.82
CA LYS A 158 -1.99 -14.00 -6.74
C LYS A 158 -2.86 -14.66 -7.81
N GLN A 159 -2.54 -14.39 -9.06
CA GLN A 159 -3.16 -14.99 -10.24
C GLN A 159 -2.47 -16.32 -10.58
N GLU A 160 -3.10 -17.14 -11.44
CA GLU A 160 -2.54 -18.44 -11.86
C GLU A 160 -1.17 -18.30 -12.55
N ASN A 161 -0.92 -17.19 -13.23
CA ASN A 161 0.37 -16.88 -13.87
C ASN A 161 1.46 -16.42 -12.87
N GLY A 162 1.13 -16.32 -11.58
CA GLY A 162 2.03 -15.90 -10.51
C GLY A 162 2.08 -14.40 -10.25
N GLU A 163 1.46 -13.56 -11.10
CA GLU A 163 1.39 -12.12 -10.90
C GLU A 163 0.35 -11.76 -9.82
N TYR A 164 0.47 -10.56 -9.25
CA TYR A 164 -0.52 -10.03 -8.32
C TYR A 164 -1.40 -9.01 -9.00
N ARG A 165 -2.70 -9.09 -8.70
CA ARG A 165 -3.69 -8.10 -9.09
C ARG A 165 -4.24 -7.43 -7.82
N SER A 166 -4.45 -6.12 -7.87
CA SER A 166 -5.20 -5.44 -6.81
C SER A 166 -6.65 -5.92 -6.83
N GLU A 167 -7.12 -6.55 -5.76
CA GLU A 167 -8.57 -6.78 -5.59
C GLU A 167 -9.22 -5.55 -4.99
N ASN A 168 -8.64 -4.99 -3.94
CA ASN A 168 -9.11 -3.78 -3.27
C ASN A 168 -7.93 -2.86 -3.02
N ILE A 169 -7.84 -1.74 -3.73
CA ILE A 169 -6.99 -0.61 -3.35
C ILE A 169 -7.69 0.06 -2.16
N LEU A 170 -7.05 0.01 -1.00
CA LEU A 170 -7.58 0.49 0.27
C LEU A 170 -7.08 1.89 0.61
N ALA A 171 -5.91 2.26 0.07
CA ALA A 171 -5.45 3.64 0.09
C ALA A 171 -4.54 3.93 -1.10
N LEU A 172 -4.53 5.18 -1.54
CA LEU A 172 -3.55 5.72 -2.49
C LEU A 172 -3.06 7.07 -1.98
N TYR A 173 -1.75 7.26 -2.00
CA TYR A 173 -1.07 8.47 -1.55
C TYR A 173 -0.19 9.05 -2.64
N THR A 174 -0.05 10.37 -2.67
CA THR A 174 0.90 11.10 -3.51
C THR A 174 1.80 11.98 -2.63
N ILE A 175 2.94 12.42 -3.16
CA ILE A 175 3.81 13.41 -2.51
C ILE A 175 3.59 14.75 -3.19
N SER A 176 3.21 15.76 -2.40
CA SER A 176 2.95 17.12 -2.90
C SER A 176 3.51 18.13 -1.91
N ASN A 177 4.41 18.99 -2.38
CA ASN A 177 5.14 19.95 -1.55
C ASN A 177 5.89 19.28 -0.38
N ASP A 178 6.59 18.19 -0.66
CA ASP A 178 7.34 17.37 0.31
C ASP A 178 6.48 16.74 1.43
N GLU A 179 5.15 16.78 1.29
CA GLU A 179 4.20 16.14 2.20
C GLU A 179 3.48 14.97 1.53
N VAL A 180 3.32 13.87 2.29
CA VAL A 180 2.50 12.73 1.89
C VAL A 180 1.02 13.10 2.06
N LYS A 181 0.23 12.93 0.99
CA LYS A 181 -1.21 13.26 0.98
C LYS A 181 -2.05 12.07 0.54
N PRO A 182 -3.13 11.74 1.26
CA PRO A 182 -4.09 10.75 0.81
C PRO A 182 -4.88 11.29 -0.38
N VAL A 183 -5.10 10.42 -1.37
CA VAL A 183 -5.84 10.72 -2.61
C VAL A 183 -7.07 9.83 -2.71
N ILE A 184 -6.91 8.55 -2.37
CA ILE A 184 -7.99 7.57 -2.27
C ILE A 184 -7.94 6.97 -0.87
N ILE A 185 -9.09 6.90 -0.22
CA ILE A 185 -9.30 6.17 1.02
C ILE A 185 -10.47 5.21 0.76
N GLY A 186 -10.14 3.94 0.57
CA GLY A 186 -11.12 2.89 0.34
C GLY A 186 -11.77 2.42 1.64
N SER A 187 -12.77 1.56 1.52
CA SER A 187 -13.44 0.92 2.66
C SER A 187 -13.99 -0.45 2.27
N SER A 188 -14.58 -1.17 3.22
CA SER A 188 -15.35 -2.38 2.93
C SER A 188 -16.51 -2.15 1.94
N ARG A 189 -16.94 -0.90 1.77
CA ARG A 189 -18.04 -0.49 0.88
C ARG A 189 -17.60 0.42 -0.26
N ASP A 190 -16.32 0.72 -0.40
CA ASP A 190 -15.75 1.53 -1.48
C ASP A 190 -14.47 0.87 -1.95
N SER A 191 -14.59 0.02 -2.96
CA SER A 191 -13.49 -0.77 -3.49
C SER A 191 -12.98 -0.15 -4.77
N HIS A 192 -11.66 -0.21 -4.96
CA HIS A 192 -10.98 0.36 -6.10
C HIS A 192 -10.06 -0.67 -6.76
N CYS A 193 -9.96 -0.66 -8.08
CA CYS A 193 -9.00 -1.48 -8.81
C CYS A 193 -8.37 -0.71 -9.97
N TYR A 194 -7.14 -1.09 -10.33
CA TYR A 194 -6.42 -0.46 -11.43
C TYR A 194 -6.80 -1.07 -12.78
N LEU A 195 -7.18 -0.24 -13.76
CA LEU A 195 -7.56 -0.66 -15.11
C LEU A 195 -6.43 -0.54 -16.14
N GLY A 196 -5.27 0.02 -15.77
CA GLY A 196 -4.20 0.36 -16.71
C GLY A 196 -4.30 1.79 -17.23
N ASP A 197 -3.20 2.30 -17.81
CA ASP A 197 -3.11 3.63 -18.40
C ASP A 197 -3.56 4.78 -17.47
N GLY A 198 -3.22 4.67 -16.19
CA GLY A 198 -3.59 5.65 -15.16
C GLY A 198 -5.07 5.67 -14.80
N LYS A 199 -5.87 4.71 -15.29
CA LYS A 199 -7.30 4.60 -14.99
C LYS A 199 -7.55 3.67 -13.83
N PHE A 200 -8.52 4.04 -13.03
CA PHE A 200 -9.04 3.27 -11.91
C PHE A 200 -10.53 3.08 -12.08
N TYR A 201 -11.05 2.01 -11.50
CA TYR A 201 -12.48 1.79 -11.34
C TYR A 201 -12.82 1.70 -9.86
N ASN A 202 -13.87 2.39 -9.42
CA ASN A 202 -14.43 2.24 -8.08
C ASN A 202 -15.83 1.65 -8.11
N LEU A 203 -16.15 0.87 -7.07
CA LEU A 203 -17.51 0.45 -6.73
C LEU A 203 -17.79 0.86 -5.29
N ARG A 204 -18.79 1.73 -5.11
CA ARG A 204 -19.21 2.24 -3.81
C ARG A 204 -20.66 1.88 -3.49
N SER A 205 -20.89 1.26 -2.33
CA SER A 205 -22.21 1.10 -1.74
C SER A 205 -22.54 2.25 -0.80
N LEU A 206 -23.70 2.86 -1.01
CA LEU A 206 -24.25 3.92 -0.16
C LEU A 206 -25.30 3.35 0.82
N GLY A 207 -25.51 2.03 0.80
CA GLY A 207 -26.48 1.29 1.60
C GLY A 207 -27.72 0.88 0.79
N GLY A 208 -28.31 -0.27 1.13
CA GLY A 208 -29.51 -0.78 0.44
C GLY A 208 -29.28 -0.95 -1.06
N LEU A 209 -30.14 -0.32 -1.87
CA LEU A 209 -30.08 -0.35 -3.34
C LEU A 209 -29.32 0.84 -3.94
N TYR A 210 -28.66 1.67 -3.11
CA TYR A 210 -27.94 2.86 -3.55
C TYR A 210 -26.46 2.57 -3.77
N TYR A 211 -26.00 2.77 -4.99
CA TYR A 211 -24.64 2.49 -5.44
C TYR A 211 -24.12 3.62 -6.30
N ALA A 212 -22.80 3.80 -6.29
CA ALA A 212 -22.08 4.69 -7.19
C ALA A 212 -20.81 4.01 -7.64
N ASN A 213 -20.55 3.94 -8.93
CA ASN A 213 -19.38 3.27 -9.49
C ASN A 213 -18.92 3.98 -10.75
N GLY A 214 -17.62 3.95 -11.02
CA GLY A 214 -17.12 4.71 -12.14
C GLY A 214 -15.66 4.50 -12.44
N VAL A 215 -15.28 4.90 -13.64
CA VAL A 215 -13.90 4.97 -14.10
C VAL A 215 -13.41 6.39 -13.94
N TYR A 216 -12.24 6.56 -13.35
CA TYR A 216 -11.60 7.86 -13.18
C TYR A 216 -10.09 7.77 -13.45
N LYS A 217 -9.48 8.94 -13.59
CA LYS A 217 -8.03 9.14 -13.54
C LYS A 217 -7.69 10.08 -12.40
N LEU A 218 -6.44 10.08 -11.98
CA LEU A 218 -5.93 11.13 -11.11
C LEU A 218 -5.71 12.41 -11.93
N SER A 219 -6.01 13.56 -11.34
CA SER A 219 -5.64 14.85 -11.87
C SER A 219 -4.12 14.98 -12.03
N LYS A 220 -3.66 15.95 -12.81
CA LYS A 220 -2.22 16.16 -13.09
C LYS A 220 -1.39 16.43 -11.82
N ASP A 221 -2.00 16.93 -10.75
CA ASP A 221 -1.37 17.14 -9.44
C ASP A 221 -1.62 15.98 -8.44
N ALA A 222 -2.26 14.91 -8.92
CA ALA A 222 -2.69 13.75 -8.15
C ALA A 222 -3.55 14.08 -6.91
N GLN A 223 -4.16 15.28 -6.84
CA GLN A 223 -4.96 15.67 -5.68
C GLN A 223 -6.44 15.32 -5.80
N LYS A 224 -6.93 14.95 -7.00
CA LYS A 224 -8.36 14.73 -7.26
C LYS A 224 -8.59 13.57 -8.23
N MET A 225 -9.78 13.00 -8.12
CA MET A 225 -10.30 12.03 -9.09
C MET A 225 -11.08 12.78 -10.19
N GLU A 226 -10.69 12.55 -11.44
CA GLU A 226 -11.37 13.05 -12.64
C GLU A 226 -12.12 11.89 -13.28
N TYR A 227 -13.44 11.84 -13.06
CA TYR A 227 -14.29 10.79 -13.59
C TYR A 227 -14.40 10.89 -15.11
N ILE A 228 -14.22 9.75 -15.77
CA ILE A 228 -14.40 9.55 -17.21
C ILE A 228 -15.76 8.94 -17.48
N ASP A 229 -16.23 8.08 -16.57
CA ASP A 229 -17.47 7.34 -16.69
C ASP A 229 -18.01 7.12 -15.27
N PHE A 230 -19.25 7.51 -14.98
CA PHE A 230 -19.80 7.45 -13.63
C PHE A 230 -21.26 7.05 -13.68
N TYR A 231 -21.59 6.03 -12.90
CA TYR A 231 -22.91 5.44 -12.79
C TYR A 231 -23.36 5.53 -11.34
N PHE A 232 -24.63 5.79 -11.12
CA PHE A 232 -25.21 5.70 -9.79
C PHE A 232 -26.68 5.29 -9.83
N SER A 233 -27.15 4.69 -8.75
CA SER A 233 -28.57 4.43 -8.53
C SER A 233 -29.14 5.45 -7.56
N ASP A 234 -30.37 5.90 -7.85
CA ASP A 234 -31.15 6.76 -6.96
C ASP A 234 -32.65 6.55 -7.20
N GLU A 235 -33.50 7.02 -6.31
CA GLU A 235 -34.94 7.01 -6.53
C GLU A 235 -35.30 7.86 -7.75
N LYS A 236 -36.23 7.40 -8.58
CA LYS A 236 -36.70 8.16 -9.75
C LYS A 236 -37.26 9.52 -9.32
N GLU A 237 -38.17 9.48 -8.35
CA GLU A 237 -38.72 10.66 -7.69
C GLU A 237 -38.52 10.54 -6.18
N PRO A 238 -38.36 11.65 -5.43
CA PRO A 238 -38.19 11.61 -3.99
C PRO A 238 -39.30 10.83 -3.28
N SER A 239 -38.93 9.89 -2.41
CA SER A 239 -39.82 9.02 -1.64
C SER A 239 -40.70 8.09 -2.48
N SER A 240 -40.37 7.87 -3.75
CA SER A 240 -41.12 6.93 -4.61
C SER A 240 -40.82 5.47 -4.28
N GLY A 241 -39.65 5.17 -3.71
CA GLY A 241 -39.14 3.80 -3.54
C GLY A 241 -38.82 3.08 -4.85
N ILE A 242 -38.93 3.76 -6.00
CA ILE A 242 -38.60 3.21 -7.32
C ILE A 242 -37.17 3.61 -7.64
N ILE A 243 -36.26 2.63 -7.61
CA ILE A 243 -34.86 2.85 -7.98
C ILE A 243 -34.71 2.89 -9.49
N THR A 244 -33.93 3.86 -9.97
CA THR A 244 -33.49 3.98 -11.37
C THR A 244 -31.99 4.28 -11.40
N TYR A 245 -31.40 4.21 -12.59
CA TYR A 245 -29.95 4.31 -12.80
C TYR A 245 -29.62 5.52 -13.66
N TYR A 246 -28.50 6.15 -13.36
CA TYR A 246 -28.06 7.37 -14.00
C TYR A 246 -26.60 7.25 -14.43
N HIS A 247 -26.24 7.97 -15.48
CA HIS A 247 -24.87 8.07 -15.97
C HIS A 247 -24.45 9.53 -16.22
N ASN A 248 -23.21 9.86 -15.86
CA ASN A 248 -22.55 11.10 -16.23
C ASN A 248 -21.02 10.92 -16.27
N ASN A 249 -20.30 12.00 -16.56
CA ASN A 249 -18.84 12.04 -16.60
C ASN A 249 -18.26 13.04 -15.58
N THR A 250 -19.03 13.38 -14.53
CA THR A 250 -18.62 14.38 -13.51
C THR A 250 -18.28 13.75 -12.17
N GLY A 251 -18.75 12.53 -11.90
CA GLY A 251 -18.56 11.86 -10.60
C GLY A 251 -19.54 12.33 -9.52
N VAL A 252 -20.54 13.14 -9.90
CA VAL A 252 -21.53 13.72 -8.98
C VAL A 252 -22.85 12.99 -9.13
N MET A 253 -23.49 12.65 -8.01
CA MET A 253 -24.84 12.06 -7.99
C MET A 253 -25.91 13.15 -8.11
N ASP A 254 -25.97 13.80 -9.26
CA ASP A 254 -26.92 14.87 -9.57
C ASP A 254 -27.68 14.55 -10.86
N LYS A 255 -29.00 14.34 -10.74
CA LYS A 255 -29.90 13.99 -11.85
C LYS A 255 -29.95 15.06 -12.92
N SER A 256 -29.74 16.33 -12.58
CA SER A 256 -29.84 17.45 -13.52
C SER A 256 -28.71 17.49 -14.56
N VAL A 257 -27.58 16.85 -14.24
CA VAL A 257 -26.40 16.73 -15.10
C VAL A 257 -26.17 15.29 -15.58
N SER A 258 -27.16 14.42 -15.40
CA SER A 258 -27.06 12.99 -15.68
C SER A 258 -28.09 12.52 -16.69
N GLU A 259 -27.76 11.48 -17.43
CA GLU A 259 -28.67 10.72 -18.29
C GLU A 259 -29.34 9.62 -17.46
N GLU A 260 -30.68 9.55 -17.47
CA GLU A 260 -31.42 8.39 -16.93
C GLU A 260 -31.24 7.20 -17.87
N LEU A 261 -30.78 6.07 -17.34
CA LEU A 261 -30.57 4.84 -18.06
C LEU A 261 -31.81 3.96 -17.98
N ASN A 262 -32.31 3.50 -19.13
CA ASN A 262 -33.37 2.51 -19.19
C ASN A 262 -32.79 1.09 -19.14
N ILE A 263 -32.26 0.72 -17.97
CA ILE A 263 -31.61 -0.57 -17.71
C ILE A 263 -32.18 -1.23 -16.46
N SER A 264 -32.10 -2.56 -16.38
CA SER A 264 -32.40 -3.31 -15.15
C SER A 264 -31.26 -3.29 -14.14
N GLU A 265 -31.53 -3.74 -12.91
CA GLU A 265 -30.50 -3.96 -11.89
C GLU A 265 -29.40 -4.93 -12.37
N ASP A 266 -29.79 -6.03 -13.01
CA ASP A 266 -28.84 -7.00 -13.57
C ASP A 266 -27.94 -6.37 -14.65
N GLU A 267 -28.47 -5.44 -15.43
CA GLU A 267 -27.71 -4.72 -16.44
C GLU A 267 -26.75 -3.71 -15.81
N PHE A 268 -27.14 -3.05 -14.72
CA PHE A 268 -26.26 -2.21 -13.92
C PHE A 268 -25.10 -3.02 -13.35
N TRP A 269 -25.36 -4.21 -12.77
CA TRP A 269 -24.31 -5.09 -12.24
C TRP A 269 -23.38 -5.65 -13.32
N LYS A 270 -23.86 -5.83 -14.56
CA LYS A 270 -22.98 -6.21 -15.68
C LYS A 270 -21.95 -5.14 -16.03
N ILE A 271 -22.21 -3.86 -15.73
CA ILE A 271 -21.23 -2.77 -15.90
C ILE A 271 -20.06 -2.99 -14.94
N ASP A 272 -20.36 -3.30 -13.68
CA ASP A 272 -19.36 -3.59 -12.67
C ASP A 272 -18.50 -4.81 -13.04
N GLU A 273 -19.13 -5.93 -13.35
CA GLU A 273 -18.43 -7.13 -13.78
C GLU A 273 -17.51 -6.88 -14.98
N LYS A 274 -17.95 -6.05 -15.93
CA LYS A 274 -17.18 -5.70 -17.12
C LYS A 274 -15.88 -4.99 -16.74
N PHE A 275 -15.89 -4.06 -15.80
CA PHE A 275 -14.67 -3.35 -15.38
C PHE A 275 -13.79 -4.19 -14.47
N LEU A 276 -14.38 -4.95 -13.54
CA LEU A 276 -13.62 -5.90 -12.72
C LEU A 276 -12.90 -6.95 -13.58
N LYS A 277 -13.46 -7.41 -14.70
CA LYS A 277 -12.75 -8.33 -15.63
C LYS A 277 -11.55 -7.68 -16.34
N GLN A 278 -11.47 -6.35 -16.40
CA GLN A 278 -10.42 -5.61 -17.10
C GLN A 278 -9.24 -5.20 -16.21
N ALA A 279 -9.35 -5.36 -14.88
CA ALA A 279 -8.32 -4.85 -14.00
C ALA A 279 -6.96 -5.51 -14.24
N LYS A 280 -5.92 -4.69 -14.13
CA LYS A 280 -4.56 -5.01 -14.53
C LYS A 280 -3.72 -5.42 -13.32
N PRO A 281 -2.70 -6.26 -13.52
CA PRO A 281 -1.75 -6.58 -12.47
C PRO A 281 -0.97 -5.33 -12.06
N LEU A 282 -0.54 -5.32 -10.80
CA LEU A 282 0.38 -4.34 -10.23
C LEU A 282 1.53 -5.08 -9.57
N LYS A 283 2.70 -4.46 -9.54
CA LYS A 283 3.88 -5.05 -8.92
C LYS A 283 3.90 -4.73 -7.43
N PHE A 284 3.45 -5.69 -6.63
CA PHE A 284 3.40 -5.54 -5.18
C PHE A 284 4.66 -6.02 -4.48
N THR A 285 5.04 -5.30 -3.43
CA THR A 285 5.83 -5.83 -2.31
C THR A 285 4.86 -6.22 -1.20
N LEU A 286 4.97 -7.44 -0.69
CA LEU A 286 4.09 -7.93 0.37
C LEU A 286 4.57 -7.45 1.74
N PHE A 287 3.63 -7.17 2.65
CA PHE A 287 3.99 -6.84 4.03
C PHE A 287 4.60 -8.02 4.79
N SER A 288 4.39 -9.26 4.34
CA SER A 288 5.09 -10.44 4.88
C SER A 288 6.61 -10.39 4.66
N ASP A 289 7.05 -9.65 3.65
CA ASP A 289 8.47 -9.47 3.30
C ASP A 289 8.97 -8.08 3.75
N TYR A 290 8.15 -7.32 4.48
CA TYR A 290 8.47 -5.98 4.94
C TYR A 290 9.10 -6.01 6.33
N GLU A 291 10.23 -5.31 6.50
CA GLU A 291 10.85 -5.09 7.81
C GLU A 291 10.64 -3.64 8.26
N GLU A 292 10.21 -3.45 9.50
CA GLU A 292 10.01 -2.12 10.10
C GLU A 292 11.30 -1.29 10.05
N GLY A 293 11.19 -0.04 9.59
CA GLY A 293 12.32 0.86 9.43
C GLY A 293 13.25 0.52 8.27
N GLN A 294 12.93 -0.46 7.40
CA GLN A 294 13.79 -0.83 6.28
C GLN A 294 14.11 0.37 5.38
N TYR A 295 13.11 1.24 5.14
CA TYR A 295 13.24 2.39 4.25
C TYR A 295 13.51 3.71 4.95
N SER A 296 13.64 3.75 6.28
CA SER A 296 13.78 5.01 7.06
C SER A 296 14.94 5.93 6.64
N GLY A 297 15.83 5.48 5.75
CA GLY A 297 17.06 6.18 5.37
C GLY A 297 18.07 6.29 6.52
N LEU A 298 17.67 5.89 7.74
CA LEU A 298 18.52 5.84 8.90
C LEU A 298 19.52 4.69 8.75
N PRO A 299 20.77 4.89 9.19
CA PRO A 299 21.83 3.87 9.17
C PRO A 299 21.52 2.68 10.09
N LEU A 300 20.57 2.82 11.01
CA LEU A 300 20.17 1.78 11.96
C LEU A 300 18.68 1.91 12.27
N SER A 301 18.11 0.87 12.87
CA SER A 301 16.77 0.87 13.44
C SER A 301 16.81 0.63 14.96
N ILE A 302 15.75 1.06 15.63
CA ILE A 302 15.48 0.72 17.03
C ILE A 302 14.04 0.25 17.15
N ALA A 303 13.82 -0.79 17.96
CA ALA A 303 12.48 -1.27 18.29
C ALA A 303 12.45 -1.79 19.73
N ASN A 304 11.25 -1.97 20.28
CA ASN A 304 11.10 -2.72 21.52
C ASN A 304 11.58 -4.17 21.30
N SER A 305 12.38 -4.71 22.21
CA SER A 305 12.95 -6.05 22.04
C SER A 305 11.88 -7.14 22.03
N LYS A 306 12.02 -8.07 21.09
CA LYS A 306 11.17 -9.27 20.99
C LYS A 306 11.52 -10.26 22.10
N LYS A 307 10.57 -11.13 22.45
CA LYS A 307 10.77 -12.11 23.53
C LYS A 307 11.97 -13.02 23.24
N GLU A 308 12.11 -13.45 21.99
CA GLU A 308 13.17 -14.36 21.55
C GLU A 308 14.54 -13.71 21.71
N GLU A 309 14.67 -12.42 21.37
CA GLU A 309 15.92 -11.66 21.55
C GLU A 309 16.30 -11.56 23.03
N LEU A 310 15.30 -11.45 23.91
CA LEU A 310 15.49 -11.36 25.35
C LEU A 310 15.83 -12.70 26.00
N ASP A 311 15.29 -13.80 25.47
CA ASP A 311 15.58 -15.15 25.94
C ASP A 311 17.05 -15.53 25.64
N TYR A 312 17.63 -14.97 24.57
CA TYR A 312 19.03 -15.14 24.16
C TYR A 312 19.89 -13.89 24.39
N VAL A 313 19.53 -13.01 25.32
CA VAL A 313 20.24 -11.73 25.52
C VAL A 313 21.74 -11.88 25.82
N TYR A 314 22.14 -13.01 26.42
CA TYR A 314 23.55 -13.30 26.72
C TYR A 314 24.37 -13.69 25.49
N ASP A 315 23.72 -14.01 24.38
CA ASP A 315 24.36 -14.30 23.09
C ASP A 315 24.58 -13.01 22.27
N TYR A 316 24.02 -11.88 22.72
CA TYR A 316 24.15 -10.57 22.09
C TYR A 316 25.03 -9.62 22.91
N ASP A 317 25.63 -8.65 22.21
CA ASP A 317 26.19 -7.49 22.91
C ASP A 317 25.03 -6.70 23.52
N SER A 318 25.20 -6.32 24.79
CA SER A 318 24.15 -5.61 25.50
C SER A 318 24.69 -4.57 26.46
N PHE A 319 23.89 -3.53 26.66
CA PHE A 319 24.07 -2.53 27.69
C PHE A 319 22.82 -2.49 28.56
N ARG A 320 23.01 -2.36 29.87
CA ARG A 320 21.90 -2.16 30.81
C ARG A 320 22.28 -1.07 31.80
N ALA A 321 21.46 -0.02 31.87
CA ALA A 321 21.58 0.99 32.91
C ALA A 321 21.47 0.34 34.31
N GLU A 322 22.29 0.77 35.26
CA GLU A 322 22.52 0.09 36.55
C GLU A 322 21.28 -0.03 37.45
N ASP A 323 20.23 0.77 37.23
CA ASP A 323 19.04 0.79 38.08
C ASP A 323 18.07 -0.38 37.76
N LYS A 324 17.84 -1.26 38.74
CA LYS A 324 17.21 -2.58 38.56
C LYS A 324 15.69 -2.55 38.33
N LYS A 325 15.05 -1.38 38.33
CA LYS A 325 13.58 -1.27 38.30
C LYS A 325 13.08 -0.93 36.88
N TYR A 326 12.71 -1.99 36.15
CA TYR A 326 12.00 -1.97 34.85
C TYR A 326 12.63 -1.11 33.74
N PRO A 327 13.81 -1.47 33.20
CA PRO A 327 14.33 -0.81 32.01
C PRO A 327 13.44 -1.11 30.79
N VAL A 328 13.21 -0.11 29.94
CA VAL A 328 12.70 -0.33 28.59
C VAL A 328 13.78 -1.10 27.83
N LYS A 329 13.40 -2.21 27.21
CA LYS A 329 14.32 -3.08 26.47
C LYS A 329 14.18 -2.81 24.99
N ALA A 330 15.27 -2.39 24.38
CA ALA A 330 15.32 -2.03 22.97
C ALA A 330 16.32 -2.89 22.22
N THR A 331 15.99 -3.18 20.97
CA THR A 331 16.86 -3.86 20.03
C THR A 331 17.35 -2.83 19.03
N LEU A 332 18.66 -2.62 18.99
CA LEU A 332 19.33 -1.73 18.06
C LEU A 332 19.96 -2.56 16.95
N GLN A 333 19.59 -2.29 15.70
CA GLN A 333 20.05 -3.07 14.55
C GLN A 333 20.73 -2.16 13.53
N ALA A 334 22.01 -2.42 13.24
CA ALA A 334 22.75 -1.71 12.21
C ALA A 334 22.35 -2.22 10.81
N LYS A 335 22.27 -1.32 9.82
CA LYS A 335 22.06 -1.70 8.41
C LYS A 335 23.36 -2.08 7.70
N LYS A 336 24.50 -1.65 8.22
CA LYS A 336 25.86 -1.98 7.77
C LYS A 336 26.77 -2.12 8.98
N ASP A 337 27.96 -2.64 8.77
CA ASP A 337 28.98 -2.67 9.81
C ASP A 337 29.46 -1.24 10.09
N TYR A 338 29.33 -0.83 11.35
CA TYR A 338 29.83 0.44 11.89
C TYR A 338 30.86 0.19 12.99
N THR A 339 31.56 1.26 13.37
CA THR A 339 32.59 1.20 14.42
C THR A 339 32.40 2.29 15.45
N ASP A 340 33.08 2.17 16.58
CA ASP A 340 33.02 3.11 17.70
C ASP A 340 31.58 3.36 18.22
N LEU A 341 30.76 2.31 18.30
CA LEU A 341 29.44 2.41 18.91
C LEU A 341 29.58 2.75 20.39
N LYS A 342 28.90 3.82 20.79
CA LYS A 342 28.83 4.34 22.15
C LYS A 342 27.39 4.58 22.55
N ILE A 343 27.06 4.23 23.78
CA ILE A 343 25.79 4.57 24.41
C ILE A 343 25.99 5.85 25.21
N LEU A 344 25.07 6.79 25.05
CA LEU A 344 25.15 8.16 25.55
C LEU A 344 24.00 8.44 26.52
N GLU A 345 24.33 9.14 27.60
CA GLU A 345 23.39 9.92 28.39
C GLU A 345 23.31 11.33 27.79
N LEU A 346 22.10 11.82 27.57
CA LEU A 346 21.83 13.13 26.97
C LEU A 346 21.28 14.10 28.01
N GLU A 347 21.78 15.32 27.98
CA GLU A 347 21.24 16.45 28.74
C GLU A 347 20.91 17.59 27.77
N TYR A 348 19.66 18.07 27.80
CA TYR A 348 19.20 19.13 26.88
C TYR A 348 19.83 20.47 27.25
N VAL A 349 20.48 21.12 26.26
CA VAL A 349 21.20 22.39 26.45
C VAL A 349 20.60 23.55 25.65
N GLY A 350 19.52 23.32 24.89
CA GLY A 350 18.82 24.35 24.12
C GLY A 350 18.55 23.92 22.69
N GLN A 351 18.42 24.89 21.79
CA GLN A 351 18.20 24.68 20.36
C GLN A 351 19.32 25.30 19.52
N ASP A 352 19.54 24.76 18.32
CA ASP A 352 20.41 25.37 17.32
C ASP A 352 19.70 26.53 16.58
N LYS A 353 20.38 27.12 15.57
CA LYS A 353 19.83 28.23 14.78
C LYS A 353 18.66 27.84 13.86
N LYS A 354 18.37 26.54 13.75
CA LYS A 354 17.30 25.94 12.94
C LYS A 354 16.23 25.30 13.83
N ASP A 355 16.21 25.65 15.11
CA ASP A 355 15.30 25.12 16.13
C ASP A 355 15.44 23.60 16.40
N ASN A 356 16.53 22.97 15.97
CA ASN A 356 16.81 21.56 16.32
C ASN A 356 17.26 21.47 17.77
N PRO A 357 16.86 20.42 18.51
CA PRO A 357 17.28 20.25 19.89
C PRO A 357 18.79 19.97 19.96
N LYS A 358 19.46 20.62 20.91
CA LYS A 358 20.88 20.45 21.19
C LYS A 358 21.05 19.76 22.53
N PHE A 359 21.91 18.76 22.57
CA PHE A 359 22.23 18.01 23.78
C PHE A 359 23.73 18.07 24.10
N SER A 360 24.08 18.10 25.38
CA SER A 360 25.38 17.64 25.84
C SER A 360 25.34 16.12 26.02
N THR A 361 26.42 15.47 25.63
CA THR A 361 26.53 14.01 25.62
C THR A 361 27.53 13.53 26.66
N LYS A 362 27.19 12.49 27.41
CA LYS A 362 28.13 11.75 28.26
C LYS A 362 28.13 10.29 27.84
N VAL A 363 29.30 9.76 27.50
CA VAL A 363 29.46 8.34 27.17
C VAL A 363 29.26 7.51 28.44
N VAL A 364 28.30 6.59 28.42
CA VAL A 364 28.01 5.67 29.52
C VAL A 364 28.43 4.24 29.22
N TYR A 365 28.66 3.92 27.96
CA TYR A 365 29.18 2.62 27.53
C TYR A 365 29.86 2.73 26.17
N GLU A 366 30.98 2.00 26.00
CA GLU A 366 31.70 1.87 24.74
C GLU A 366 31.62 0.43 24.27
N ALA A 367 30.86 0.18 23.20
CA ALA A 367 30.68 -1.14 22.60
C ALA A 367 31.79 -1.45 21.57
N GLY A 368 32.27 -0.43 20.86
CA GLY A 368 33.27 -0.59 19.82
C GLY A 368 32.64 -1.02 18.49
N GLU A 369 32.81 -2.28 18.10
CA GLU A 369 32.26 -2.78 16.82
C GLU A 369 30.74 -2.86 16.84
N PHE A 370 30.10 -2.49 15.74
CA PHE A 370 28.65 -2.57 15.58
C PHE A 370 28.29 -3.21 14.24
N PRO A 371 28.38 -4.56 14.16
CA PRO A 371 28.14 -5.29 12.93
C PRO A 371 26.65 -5.37 12.59
N SER A 372 26.30 -5.36 11.30
CA SER A 372 24.90 -5.55 10.86
C SER A 372 24.39 -6.97 11.05
N ALA A 373 25.28 -7.94 11.26
CA ALA A 373 24.90 -9.35 11.39
C ALA A 373 24.28 -9.72 12.74
N ARG A 374 24.38 -8.86 13.77
CA ARG A 374 23.81 -9.13 15.09
C ARG A 374 23.24 -7.86 15.73
N PRO A 375 22.08 -7.94 16.39
CA PRO A 375 21.53 -6.82 17.10
C PRO A 375 22.32 -6.51 18.38
N PHE A 376 22.21 -5.27 18.85
CA PHE A 376 22.70 -4.80 20.13
C PHE A 376 21.51 -4.53 21.07
N ILE A 377 21.49 -5.15 22.26
CA ILE A 377 20.34 -5.04 23.19
C ILE A 377 20.59 -3.95 24.23
N LEU A 378 19.64 -3.02 24.34
CA LEU A 378 19.70 -1.88 25.26
C LEU A 378 18.66 -2.02 26.37
N GLY A 379 19.10 -1.83 27.62
CA GLY A 379 18.24 -1.62 28.78
C GLY A 379 18.33 -0.17 29.23
N MET A 380 17.35 0.65 28.85
CA MET A 380 17.34 2.10 29.04
C MET A 380 16.25 2.55 30.00
N LYS A 381 16.37 3.80 30.46
CA LYS A 381 15.36 4.49 31.26
C LYS A 381 15.02 5.83 30.63
N PHE A 382 13.75 6.03 30.32
CA PHE A 382 13.24 7.31 29.85
C PHE A 382 12.82 8.16 31.05
N LEU A 383 13.34 9.39 31.12
CA LEU A 383 13.07 10.33 32.21
C LEU A 383 12.31 11.55 31.67
N GLY A 384 11.00 11.55 31.88
CA GLY A 384 10.15 12.62 31.38
C GLY A 384 10.03 12.61 29.86
N SER A 385 9.74 13.77 29.27
CA SER A 385 9.48 13.90 27.82
C SER A 385 10.69 14.39 27.02
N ILE A 386 11.77 14.80 27.68
CA ILE A 386 12.99 15.27 27.01
C ILE A 386 13.90 14.06 26.80
N PRO A 387 14.38 13.81 25.57
CA PRO A 387 15.28 12.69 25.29
C PRO A 387 16.53 12.74 26.18
N ASN A 388 16.78 11.64 26.89
CA ASN A 388 17.90 11.49 27.83
C ASN A 388 18.81 10.30 27.50
N ASN A 389 18.48 9.53 26.45
CA ASN A 389 19.28 8.42 25.94
C ASN A 389 19.70 8.72 24.51
N GLY A 390 20.92 8.34 24.14
CA GLY A 390 21.39 8.47 22.78
C GLY A 390 22.47 7.44 22.45
N ILE A 391 22.91 7.48 21.21
CA ILE A 391 24.03 6.69 20.71
C ILE A 391 24.92 7.55 19.82
N SER A 392 26.17 7.13 19.67
CA SER A 392 27.01 7.57 18.56
C SER A 392 27.79 6.42 17.96
N PHE A 393 28.14 6.53 16.69
CA PHE A 393 29.02 5.59 15.99
C PHE A 393 29.72 6.31 14.83
N VAL A 394 30.75 5.71 14.28
CA VAL A 394 31.46 6.16 13.08
C VAL A 394 30.92 5.41 11.85
N ASP A 395 30.42 6.17 10.88
CA ASP A 395 29.86 5.65 9.63
C ASP A 395 30.93 5.21 8.61
N GLU A 396 30.52 4.68 7.46
CA GLU A 396 31.43 4.21 6.41
C GLU A 396 32.35 5.30 5.83
N ASN A 397 32.01 6.58 6.03
CA ASN A 397 32.79 7.72 5.57
C ASN A 397 33.73 8.26 6.66
N GLY A 398 33.81 7.60 7.82
CA GLY A 398 34.60 8.03 8.96
C GLY A 398 33.97 9.19 9.73
N LYS A 399 32.68 9.51 9.51
CA LYS A 399 31.99 10.58 10.22
C LYS A 399 31.32 10.01 11.47
N THR A 400 31.55 10.64 12.62
CA THR A 400 30.78 10.35 13.83
C THR A 400 29.36 10.91 13.71
N ARG A 401 28.37 10.06 13.91
CA ARG A 401 26.95 10.40 13.91
C ARG A 401 26.36 10.25 15.29
N TYR A 402 25.41 11.12 15.64
CA TYR A 402 24.80 11.17 16.96
C TYR A 402 23.29 11.02 16.82
N PHE A 403 22.69 10.15 17.60
CA PHE A 403 21.25 9.94 17.59
C PHE A 403 20.68 10.00 18.99
N MET A 404 19.57 10.71 19.14
CA MET A 404 18.73 10.64 20.32
C MET A 404 17.75 9.49 20.16
N ILE A 405 17.53 8.79 21.26
CA ILE A 405 16.50 7.75 21.39
C ILE A 405 15.39 8.31 22.25
N TYR A 406 14.16 8.20 21.78
CA TYR A 406 12.98 8.66 22.50
C TYR A 406 11.79 7.72 22.29
N GLU A 407 10.88 7.74 23.25
CA GLU A 407 9.65 6.97 23.22
C GLU A 407 8.51 7.84 22.68
N SER A 408 7.80 7.33 21.68
CA SER A 408 6.60 7.94 21.12
C SER A 408 5.52 8.04 22.18
N SER A 409 4.98 9.25 22.40
CA SER A 409 3.86 9.45 23.31
C SER A 409 2.52 8.93 22.75
N LYS A 410 2.46 8.55 21.46
CA LYS A 410 1.25 7.99 20.82
C LYS A 410 1.06 6.54 21.24
N ASP A 411 2.12 5.75 21.21
CA ASP A 411 2.02 4.28 21.23
C ASP A 411 3.19 3.56 21.92
N GLY A 412 4.11 4.28 22.56
CA GLY A 412 5.26 3.67 23.25
C GLY A 412 6.32 3.06 22.33
N SER A 413 6.25 3.32 21.02
CA SER A 413 7.29 2.91 20.08
C SER A 413 8.59 3.67 20.31
N LEU A 414 9.72 3.05 20.02
CA LEU A 414 11.04 3.69 20.14
C LEU A 414 11.43 4.30 18.80
N LEU A 415 11.94 5.52 18.87
CA LEU A 415 12.30 6.32 17.70
C LEU A 415 13.74 6.83 17.81
N LEU A 416 14.34 7.04 16.64
CA LEU A 416 15.66 7.64 16.47
C LEU A 416 15.55 8.96 15.74
N SER A 417 16.33 9.94 16.17
CA SER A 417 16.56 11.17 15.40
C SER A 417 18.01 11.61 15.54
N GLU A 418 18.62 12.05 14.45
CA GLU A 418 19.92 12.71 14.51
C GLU A 418 19.77 14.11 15.12
N PHE A 419 20.81 14.60 15.81
CA PHE A 419 20.84 15.92 16.46
C PHE A 419 22.20 16.60 16.39
#